data_AF-A0A954S2G2-F1
#
_entry.id   AF-A0A954S2G2-F1
#
_cell.length_a   1.000
_cell.length_b   1.000
_cell.length_c   1.000
_cell.angle_alpha   90.00
_cell.angle_beta   90.00
_cell.angle_gamma   90.00
#
_symmetry.space_group_name_H-M   'P 1'
#
loop_
_entity.id
_entity.type
_entity.pdbx_description
1 polymer ?
#
loop_
_entity_poly.entity_id
_entity_poly.type
_entity_poly.pdbx_seq_one_letter_code
_entity_poly.pdbx_strand_id
1 'polypeptide(L)'
;MRILWALLLLSIFGNATYAEPLGEYWGTAEEESKYYKIVEIPFPKGMAMEVGSFEVLPKNRLAVGTRRRDIYFVDGAFDKNPRPTYHRFASGFDEVFGLSYKEGKFYVTQQTEVTRISDQDGDGRADNFETLSDRWGFNNYHEFAFGSKLDPEGNTWVALCLSKSYQSDEPFRGWCVKVTRDGKTIPVCS
;
A
#
# COMPACT_ATOMS: atom_id res chain seq x y z
N MET A 1 1.05 14.02 62.42
CA MET A 1 1.80 14.30 61.18
C MET A 1 1.23 13.40 60.09
N ARG A 2 0.26 13.88 59.30
CA ARG A 2 -0.44 13.13 58.24
C ARG A 2 0.19 13.49 56.90
N ILE A 3 0.81 12.52 56.23
CA ILE A 3 1.39 12.69 54.89
C ILE A 3 0.30 12.30 53.89
N LEU A 4 -0.25 13.29 53.18
CA LEU A 4 -1.16 13.12 52.06
C LEU A 4 -0.35 12.86 50.79
N TRP A 5 -0.55 11.70 50.17
CA TRP A 5 -0.06 11.40 48.83
C TRP A 5 -1.04 11.98 47.80
N ALA A 6 -0.59 12.93 46.99
CA ALA A 6 -1.34 13.44 45.86
C ALA A 6 -1.08 12.54 44.63
N LEU A 7 -2.10 11.83 44.17
CA LEU A 7 -2.11 11.12 42.89
C LEU A 7 -2.31 12.13 41.75
N LEU A 8 -1.27 12.33 40.94
CA LEU A 8 -1.37 13.11 39.71
C LEU A 8 -1.97 12.22 38.61
N LEU A 9 -3.25 12.42 38.29
CA LEU A 9 -3.88 11.85 37.10
C LEU A 9 -3.41 12.65 35.87
N LEU A 10 -2.47 12.09 35.10
CA LEU A 10 -2.15 12.60 33.77
C LEU A 10 -3.27 12.21 32.80
N SER A 11 -4.14 13.16 32.48
CA SER A 11 -5.10 13.04 31.39
C SER A 11 -4.35 13.11 30.06
N ILE A 12 -4.13 11.97 29.42
CA ILE A 12 -3.65 11.92 28.03
C ILE A 12 -4.82 12.32 27.13
N PHE A 13 -4.89 13.59 26.76
CA PHE A 13 -5.74 14.03 25.66
C PHE A 13 -5.17 13.46 24.36
N GLY A 14 -5.75 12.38 23.87
CA GLY A 14 -5.56 11.96 22.49
C GLY A 14 -6.09 13.06 21.59
N ASN A 15 -5.21 13.73 20.86
CA ASN A 15 -5.63 14.63 19.80
C ASN A 15 -6.34 13.77 18.74
N ALA A 16 -7.67 13.83 18.71
CA ALA A 16 -8.43 13.34 17.58
C ALA A 16 -8.03 14.22 16.39
N THR A 17 -7.38 13.62 15.40
CA THR A 17 -7.31 14.21 14.08
C THR A 17 -8.74 14.22 13.53
N TYR A 18 -9.15 15.36 12.99
CA TYR A 18 -10.44 15.51 12.34
C TYR A 18 -10.19 15.44 10.84
N ALA A 19 -10.79 14.45 10.18
CA ALA A 19 -10.81 14.34 8.73
C ALA A 19 -11.38 15.63 8.11
N GLU A 20 -10.84 16.04 6.97
CA GLU A 20 -11.49 17.02 6.12
C GLU A 20 -12.72 16.38 5.48
N PRO A 21 -13.93 16.87 5.77
CA PRO A 21 -15.13 16.36 5.15
C PRO A 21 -15.21 16.96 3.74
N LEU A 22 -14.68 16.25 2.74
CA LEU A 22 -14.77 16.65 1.33
C LEU A 22 -16.22 16.93 0.90
N GLY A 23 -17.19 16.17 1.43
CA GLY A 23 -18.60 16.42 1.22
C GLY A 23 -19.11 17.72 1.87
N GLU A 24 -18.49 18.26 2.93
CA GLU A 24 -18.90 19.55 3.49
C GLU A 24 -18.50 20.71 2.57
N TYR A 25 -17.36 20.61 1.87
CA TYR A 25 -16.95 21.62 0.90
C TYR A 25 -18.00 21.83 -0.21
N TRP A 26 -18.67 20.74 -0.62
CA TRP A 26 -19.72 20.76 -1.64
C TRP A 26 -21.15 20.74 -1.07
N GLY A 27 -21.31 20.74 0.26
CA GLY A 27 -22.62 20.63 0.93
C GLY A 27 -23.33 19.28 0.74
N THR A 28 -22.62 18.24 0.29
CA THR A 28 -23.14 16.90 -0.01
C THR A 28 -22.87 15.87 1.10
N ALA A 29 -22.10 16.23 2.14
CA ALA A 29 -21.67 15.29 3.18
C ALA A 29 -22.81 14.49 3.82
N GLU A 30 -23.93 15.14 4.15
CA GLU A 30 -25.06 14.46 4.79
C GLU A 30 -25.70 13.43 3.85
N GLU A 31 -25.90 13.77 2.57
CA GLU A 31 -26.43 12.85 1.57
C GLU A 31 -25.46 11.70 1.27
N GLU A 32 -24.17 12.00 1.12
CA GLU A 32 -23.12 10.98 0.91
C GLU A 32 -23.05 9.98 2.06
N SER A 33 -23.20 10.45 3.30
CA SER A 33 -23.14 9.62 4.50
C SER A 33 -24.22 8.53 4.57
N LYS A 34 -25.32 8.70 3.83
CA LYS A 34 -26.39 7.69 3.71
C LYS A 34 -25.94 6.48 2.89
N TYR A 35 -24.98 6.65 1.98
CA TYR A 35 -24.53 5.62 1.04
C TYR A 35 -23.15 5.08 1.37
N TYR A 36 -22.24 5.94 1.83
CA TYR A 36 -20.85 5.58 2.11
C TYR A 36 -20.41 6.12 3.47
N LYS A 37 -19.61 5.31 4.17
CA LYS A 37 -18.93 5.75 5.39
C LYS A 37 -17.49 6.10 5.05
N ILE A 38 -17.14 7.35 5.27
CA ILE A 38 -15.74 7.79 5.25
C ILE A 38 -15.21 7.59 6.67
N VAL A 39 -14.19 6.74 6.79
CA VAL A 39 -13.56 6.43 8.07
C VAL A 39 -12.11 6.88 8.00
N GLU A 40 -11.71 7.71 8.95
CA GLU A 40 -10.31 8.07 9.14
C GLU A 40 -9.57 6.92 9.82
N ILE A 41 -8.41 6.57 9.27
CA ILE A 41 -7.50 5.60 9.86
C ILE A 41 -6.31 6.39 10.43
N PRO A 42 -6.22 6.56 11.77
CA PRO A 42 -5.10 7.27 12.37
C PRO A 42 -3.77 6.58 12.04
N PHE A 43 -2.70 7.35 11.91
CA PHE A 43 -1.34 6.81 11.82
C PHE A 43 -0.35 7.68 12.61
N PRO A 44 0.80 7.12 13.04
CA PRO A 44 1.76 7.86 13.85
C PRO A 44 2.26 9.15 13.17
N LYS A 45 2.38 10.25 13.95
CA LYS A 45 2.98 11.50 13.46
C LYS A 45 4.40 11.25 12.95
N GLY A 46 4.74 11.83 11.80
CA GLY A 46 6.05 11.65 11.16
C GLY A 46 6.15 10.40 10.27
N MET A 47 5.13 9.53 10.26
CA MET A 47 5.02 8.47 9.28
C MET A 47 4.44 9.05 7.98
N ALA A 48 5.28 9.22 6.97
CA ALA A 48 4.85 9.62 5.63
C ALA A 48 4.20 8.42 4.94
N MET A 49 2.92 8.15 5.26
CA MET A 49 2.22 6.97 4.77
C MET A 49 2.12 6.94 3.25
N GLU A 50 1.89 8.09 2.59
CA GLU A 50 1.84 8.26 1.12
C GLU A 50 1.42 6.98 0.39
N VAL A 51 0.20 6.50 0.71
CA VAL A 51 -0.22 5.14 0.37
C VAL A 51 -0.30 4.99 -1.15
N GLY A 52 0.49 4.08 -1.71
CA GLY A 52 0.49 3.76 -3.13
C GLY A 52 -0.36 2.54 -3.46
N SER A 53 -0.49 1.60 -2.52
CA SER A 53 -1.27 0.38 -2.69
C SER A 53 -1.68 -0.21 -1.35
N PHE A 54 -2.69 -1.09 -1.37
CA PHE A 54 -3.14 -1.80 -0.17
C PHE A 54 -3.74 -3.15 -0.54
N GLU A 55 -3.72 -4.08 0.41
CA GLU A 55 -4.35 -5.39 0.28
C GLU A 55 -5.00 -5.79 1.62
N VAL A 56 -6.19 -6.41 1.54
CA VAL A 56 -6.87 -6.93 2.72
C VAL A 56 -6.45 -8.37 2.92
N LEU A 57 -5.79 -8.62 4.04
CA LEU A 57 -5.30 -9.93 4.45
C LEU A 57 -6.37 -10.70 5.23
N PRO A 58 -6.19 -12.02 5.43
CA PRO A 58 -7.04 -12.79 6.32
C PRO A 58 -7.19 -12.14 7.71
N LYS A 59 -8.34 -12.37 8.35
CA LYS A 59 -8.71 -11.78 9.66
C LYS A 59 -8.81 -10.25 9.66
N ASN A 60 -9.11 -9.63 8.51
CA ASN A 60 -9.25 -8.17 8.37
C ASN A 60 -8.01 -7.39 8.81
N ARG A 61 -6.82 -7.92 8.52
CA ARG A 61 -5.58 -7.15 8.65
C ARG A 61 -5.32 -6.41 7.34
N LEU A 62 -4.93 -5.16 7.40
CA LEU A 62 -4.62 -4.38 6.19
C LEU A 62 -3.11 -4.41 5.94
N ALA A 63 -2.70 -4.68 4.71
CA ALA A 63 -1.34 -4.42 4.26
C ALA A 63 -1.32 -3.14 3.44
N VAL A 64 -0.32 -2.29 3.64
CA VAL A 64 -0.20 -0.99 2.98
C VAL A 64 1.20 -0.85 2.39
N GLY A 65 1.27 -0.65 1.08
CA GLY A 65 2.48 -0.26 0.38
C GLY A 65 2.56 1.26 0.24
N THR A 66 3.69 1.84 0.62
CA THR A 66 3.89 3.29 0.60
C THR A 66 4.73 3.70 -0.62
N ARG A 67 4.53 4.93 -1.10
CA ARG A 67 5.46 5.56 -2.05
C ARG A 67 6.85 5.73 -1.42
N ARG A 68 6.90 5.83 -0.09
CA ARG A 68 8.12 5.87 0.71
C ARG A 68 8.73 4.49 1.01
N ARG A 69 8.53 3.52 0.11
CA ARG A 69 9.37 2.31 -0.03
C ARG A 69 9.15 1.23 1.01
N ASP A 70 8.10 1.33 1.80
CA ASP A 70 7.79 0.42 2.90
C ASP A 70 6.48 -0.34 2.66
N ILE A 71 6.39 -1.53 3.24
CA ILE A 71 5.13 -2.27 3.39
C ILE A 71 4.84 -2.42 4.89
N TYR A 72 3.68 -1.94 5.31
CA TYR A 72 3.21 -2.05 6.69
C TYR A 72 2.03 -3.01 6.78
N PHE A 73 2.00 -3.79 7.85
CA PHE A 73 0.78 -4.36 8.35
C PHE A 73 0.11 -3.38 9.30
N VAL A 74 -1.22 -3.27 9.17
CA VAL A 74 -2.07 -2.38 9.93
C VAL A 74 -3.20 -3.22 10.54
N ASP A 75 -3.09 -3.46 11.83
CA ASP A 75 -4.09 -4.19 12.62
C ASP A 75 -5.12 -3.19 13.18
N GLY A 76 -6.41 -3.59 13.27
CA GLY A 76 -7.49 -2.74 13.80
C GLY A 76 -7.99 -1.64 12.86
N ALA A 77 -7.55 -1.64 11.59
CA ALA A 77 -7.97 -0.67 10.58
C ALA A 77 -9.48 -0.71 10.27
N PHE A 78 -10.11 -1.89 10.42
CA PHE A 78 -11.52 -2.13 10.11
C PHE A 78 -12.42 -2.18 11.36
N ASP A 79 -11.89 -1.82 12.53
CA ASP A 79 -12.70 -1.75 13.75
C ASP A 79 -13.73 -0.62 13.65
N LYS A 80 -14.84 -0.73 14.40
CA LYS A 80 -15.89 0.30 14.43
C LYS A 80 -15.33 1.70 14.77
N ASN A 81 -14.32 1.74 15.64
CA ASN A 81 -13.57 2.95 16.00
C ASN A 81 -12.07 2.62 15.87
N PRO A 82 -11.45 2.84 14.70
CA PRO A 82 -10.08 2.38 14.45
C PRO A 82 -9.06 2.94 15.44
N ARG A 83 -8.28 2.05 16.03
CA ARG A 83 -7.08 2.38 16.82
C ARG A 83 -5.90 1.55 16.31
N PRO A 84 -5.47 1.82 15.08
CA PRO A 84 -4.60 0.91 14.36
C PRO A 84 -3.19 0.84 14.96
N THR A 85 -2.59 -0.35 14.85
CA THR A 85 -1.17 -0.54 15.12
C THR A 85 -0.45 -0.88 13.83
N TYR A 86 0.75 -0.33 13.66
CA TYR A 86 1.54 -0.44 12.44
C TYR A 86 2.79 -1.26 12.71
N HIS A 87 3.00 -2.31 11.91
CA HIS A 87 4.20 -3.13 11.93
C HIS A 87 4.82 -3.13 10.54
N ARG A 88 6.09 -2.73 10.43
CA ARG A 88 6.77 -2.73 9.12
C ARG A 88 7.16 -4.16 8.75
N PHE A 89 6.56 -4.67 7.70
CA PHE A 89 6.83 -5.99 7.15
C PHE A 89 8.08 -6.00 6.26
N ALA A 90 8.19 -5.02 5.36
CA ALA A 90 9.30 -4.92 4.41
C ALA A 90 9.64 -3.47 4.08
N SER A 91 10.85 -3.23 3.59
CA SER A 91 11.36 -1.90 3.22
C SER A 91 12.38 -1.99 2.09
N GLY A 92 12.57 -0.91 1.34
CA GLY A 92 13.62 -0.79 0.33
C GLY A 92 13.13 -0.87 -1.12
N PHE A 93 11.81 -0.80 -1.34
CA PHE A 93 11.21 -0.77 -2.67
C PHE A 93 11.36 0.59 -3.35
N ASP A 94 11.04 0.68 -4.63
CA ASP A 94 10.78 1.94 -5.32
C ASP A 94 9.27 2.10 -5.55
N GLU A 95 8.64 3.05 -4.86
CA GLU A 95 7.21 3.38 -4.93
C GLU A 95 6.24 2.18 -5.10
N VAL A 96 5.66 1.69 -4.00
CA VAL A 96 4.84 0.46 -4.03
C VAL A 96 3.43 0.73 -4.59
N PHE A 97 3.25 0.50 -5.89
CA PHE A 97 2.01 0.77 -6.65
C PHE A 97 1.25 -0.48 -7.11
N GLY A 98 1.69 -1.66 -6.70
CA GLY A 98 0.89 -2.87 -6.73
C GLY A 98 1.21 -3.71 -5.52
N LEU A 99 0.19 -4.18 -4.83
CA LEU A 99 0.35 -5.07 -3.68
C LEU A 99 -0.79 -6.08 -3.71
N SER A 100 -0.43 -7.35 -3.88
CA SER A 100 -1.39 -8.45 -3.79
C SER A 100 -0.82 -9.57 -2.94
N TYR A 101 -1.70 -10.34 -2.31
CA TYR A 101 -1.32 -11.37 -1.36
C TYR A 101 -1.95 -12.72 -1.70
N LYS A 102 -1.15 -13.78 -1.71
CA LYS A 102 -1.62 -15.15 -1.88
C LYS A 102 -0.67 -16.13 -1.20
N GLU A 103 -1.24 -17.04 -0.41
CA GLU A 103 -0.52 -18.18 0.18
C GLU A 103 0.78 -17.80 0.91
N GLY A 104 0.72 -16.77 1.77
CA GLY A 104 1.89 -16.33 2.54
C GLY A 104 2.86 -15.41 1.79
N LYS A 105 2.60 -15.11 0.52
CA LYS A 105 3.48 -14.31 -0.33
C LYS A 105 2.80 -13.05 -0.81
N PHE A 106 3.58 -11.97 -0.85
CA PHE A 106 3.18 -10.74 -1.54
C PHE A 106 3.77 -10.70 -2.94
N TYR A 107 3.02 -10.09 -3.85
CA TYR A 107 3.46 -9.73 -5.19
C TYR A 107 3.40 -8.21 -5.26
N VAL A 108 4.58 -7.62 -5.35
CA VAL A 108 4.83 -6.19 -5.20
C VAL A 108 5.17 -5.65 -6.58
N THR A 109 4.40 -4.69 -7.07
CA THR A 109 4.77 -3.94 -8.28
C THR A 109 5.40 -2.64 -7.86
N GLN A 110 6.65 -2.47 -8.26
CA GLN A 110 7.45 -1.26 -8.13
C GLN A 110 7.85 -0.76 -9.52
N GLN A 111 8.47 0.41 -9.57
CA GLN A 111 8.70 1.13 -10.83
C GLN A 111 9.42 0.30 -11.91
N THR A 112 10.34 -0.59 -11.50
CA THR A 112 11.20 -1.37 -12.41
C THR A 112 10.93 -2.87 -12.39
N GLU A 113 10.12 -3.39 -11.48
CA GLU A 113 9.89 -4.83 -11.38
C GLU A 113 8.59 -5.24 -10.68
N VAL A 114 8.20 -6.50 -10.91
CA VAL A 114 7.33 -7.25 -10.02
C VAL A 114 8.18 -8.18 -9.16
N THR A 115 8.09 -8.03 -7.84
CA THR A 115 8.85 -8.80 -6.85
C THR A 115 7.89 -9.67 -6.03
N ARG A 116 8.21 -10.95 -5.88
CA ARG A 116 7.55 -11.84 -4.94
C ARG A 116 8.32 -11.83 -3.63
N ILE A 117 7.65 -11.51 -2.52
CA ILE A 117 8.28 -11.44 -1.20
C ILE A 117 7.55 -12.34 -0.20
N SER A 118 8.29 -12.87 0.77
CA SER A 118 7.76 -13.70 1.85
C SER A 118 8.61 -13.61 3.10
N ASP A 119 8.02 -14.04 4.22
CA ASP A 119 8.68 -14.29 5.51
C ASP A 119 8.85 -15.81 5.64
N GLN A 120 10.08 -16.30 5.66
CA GLN A 120 10.42 -17.72 5.70
C GLN A 120 10.66 -18.23 7.13
N ASP A 121 11.11 -17.37 8.04
CA ASP A 121 11.41 -17.75 9.42
C ASP A 121 10.27 -17.45 10.42
N GLY A 122 9.26 -16.69 10.00
CA GLY A 122 8.06 -16.39 10.77
C GLY A 122 8.22 -15.27 11.79
N ASP A 123 9.27 -14.44 11.69
CA ASP A 123 9.50 -13.32 12.59
C ASP A 123 8.59 -12.09 12.33
N GLY A 124 7.77 -12.17 11.28
CA GLY A 124 6.86 -11.12 10.85
C GLY A 124 7.50 -10.09 9.93
N ARG A 125 8.65 -10.38 9.33
CA ARG A 125 9.35 -9.52 8.37
C ARG A 125 9.68 -10.30 7.10
N ALA A 126 9.66 -9.62 5.95
CA ALA A 126 10.11 -10.26 4.72
C ALA A 126 11.62 -10.49 4.77
N ASP A 127 12.03 -11.72 4.49
CA ASP A 127 13.44 -12.16 4.43
C ASP A 127 13.80 -12.73 3.05
N ASN A 128 12.81 -13.05 2.23
CA ASN A 128 12.97 -13.58 0.88
C ASN A 128 12.35 -12.63 -0.15
N PHE A 129 13.16 -12.25 -1.14
CA PHE A 129 12.80 -11.33 -2.22
C PHE A 129 13.21 -11.95 -3.54
N GLU A 130 12.24 -12.18 -4.41
CA GLU A 130 12.42 -12.82 -5.70
C GLU A 130 11.85 -11.92 -6.79
N THR A 131 12.71 -11.34 -7.63
CA THR A 131 12.27 -10.62 -8.83
C THR A 131 11.60 -11.62 -9.79
N LEU A 132 10.30 -11.49 -10.00
CA LEU A 132 9.58 -12.28 -11.00
C LEU A 132 9.84 -11.74 -12.40
N SER A 133 9.83 -10.41 -12.58
CA SER A 133 10.06 -9.78 -13.87
C SER A 133 10.51 -8.33 -13.70
N ASP A 134 11.51 -7.96 -14.49
CA ASP A 134 12.09 -6.63 -14.66
C ASP A 134 12.21 -6.24 -16.15
N ARG A 135 11.36 -6.82 -17.00
CA ARG A 135 11.53 -6.80 -18.47
C ARG A 135 11.10 -5.52 -19.19
N TRP A 136 10.84 -4.44 -18.47
CA TRP A 136 10.57 -3.11 -19.04
C TRP A 136 11.66 -2.12 -18.62
N GLY A 137 11.96 -1.13 -19.45
CA GLY A 137 13.04 -0.17 -19.14
C GLY A 137 12.56 0.95 -18.22
N PHE A 138 13.49 1.69 -17.62
CA PHE A 138 13.22 2.85 -16.78
C PHE A 138 14.31 3.92 -16.93
N ASN A 139 13.91 5.15 -17.22
CA ASN A 139 14.80 6.28 -17.51
C ASN A 139 14.16 7.65 -17.21
N ASN A 140 12.90 7.71 -16.76
CA ASN A 140 12.24 8.97 -16.41
C ASN A 140 11.34 8.86 -15.19
N TYR A 141 11.31 9.88 -14.32
CA TYR A 141 10.52 9.87 -13.08
C TYR A 141 9.01 9.70 -13.29
N HIS A 142 8.46 10.03 -14.47
CA HIS A 142 7.04 9.85 -14.78
C HIS A 142 6.65 8.42 -15.19
N GLU A 143 7.61 7.50 -15.24
CA GLU A 143 7.41 6.13 -15.70
C GLU A 143 6.92 5.20 -14.58
N PHE A 144 5.75 5.48 -14.03
CA PHE A 144 5.15 4.62 -13.02
C PHE A 144 4.74 3.25 -13.57
N ALA A 145 4.68 2.26 -12.68
CA ALA A 145 4.20 0.92 -12.96
C ALA A 145 3.11 0.57 -11.94
N PHE A 146 1.89 0.32 -12.40
CA PHE A 146 0.75 -0.01 -11.55
C PHE A 146 0.39 -1.48 -11.69
N GLY A 147 0.38 -2.20 -10.57
CA GLY A 147 0.11 -3.63 -10.53
C GLY A 147 -1.33 -3.96 -10.18
N SER A 148 -1.89 -4.98 -10.83
CA SER A 148 -3.19 -5.55 -10.48
C SER A 148 -3.11 -6.51 -9.29
N LYS A 149 -4.28 -6.89 -8.77
CA LYS A 149 -4.41 -8.17 -8.05
C LYS A 149 -4.03 -9.34 -8.97
N LEU A 150 -3.64 -10.45 -8.36
CA LEU A 150 -3.44 -11.68 -9.11
C LEU A 150 -4.73 -12.09 -9.83
N ASP A 151 -4.60 -12.40 -11.12
CA ASP A 151 -5.69 -13.01 -11.88
C ASP A 151 -5.93 -14.47 -11.44
N PRO A 152 -6.98 -15.16 -11.94
CA PRO A 152 -7.25 -16.56 -11.58
C PRO A 152 -6.08 -17.51 -11.88
N GLU A 153 -5.24 -17.19 -12.86
CA GLU A 153 -4.02 -17.95 -13.16
C GLU A 153 -2.81 -17.48 -12.34
N GLY A 154 -2.98 -16.57 -11.40
CA GLY A 154 -1.90 -16.09 -10.53
C GLY A 154 -0.90 -15.17 -11.22
N ASN A 155 -1.30 -14.50 -12.31
CA ASN A 155 -0.46 -13.51 -12.99
C ASN A 155 -0.75 -12.10 -12.46
N THR A 156 0.25 -11.24 -12.54
CA THR A 156 0.14 -9.81 -12.27
C THR A 156 0.04 -9.06 -13.59
N TRP A 157 -0.97 -8.22 -13.74
CA TRP A 157 -1.06 -7.27 -14.85
C TRP A 157 -0.40 -5.97 -14.42
N VAL A 158 0.42 -5.40 -15.29
CA VAL A 158 1.16 -4.17 -15.02
C VAL A 158 0.84 -3.16 -16.11
N ALA A 159 0.25 -2.03 -15.72
CA ALA A 159 0.07 -0.88 -16.59
C ALA A 159 1.29 0.04 -16.44
N LEU A 160 2.03 0.24 -17.53
CA LEU A 160 3.24 1.05 -17.57
C LEU A 160 2.91 2.42 -18.15
N CYS A 161 3.16 3.47 -17.37
CA CYS A 161 3.01 4.84 -17.86
C CYS A 161 4.03 5.16 -18.96
N LEU A 162 3.69 6.13 -19.80
CA LEU A 162 4.60 6.74 -20.75
C LEU A 162 5.69 7.54 -20.02
N SER A 163 6.82 7.74 -20.69
CA SER A 163 7.95 8.53 -20.16
C SER A 163 7.62 10.01 -20.06
N LYS A 164 6.87 10.52 -21.04
CA LYS A 164 6.36 11.89 -21.13
C LYS A 164 5.03 11.89 -21.87
N SER A 165 4.36 13.04 -21.98
CA SER A 165 3.15 13.19 -22.78
C SER A 165 3.36 12.63 -24.19
N TYR A 166 2.70 11.50 -24.47
CA TYR A 166 2.73 10.80 -25.76
C TYR A 166 4.11 10.25 -26.19
N GLN A 167 5.05 10.01 -25.26
CA GLN A 167 6.41 9.52 -25.58
C GLN A 167 6.82 8.33 -24.71
N SER A 168 7.49 7.37 -25.34
CA SER A 168 8.11 6.21 -24.71
C SER A 168 9.61 6.25 -24.99
N ASP A 169 10.41 6.50 -23.95
CA ASP A 169 11.87 6.58 -24.03
C ASP A 169 12.52 5.19 -23.81
N GLU A 170 11.79 4.27 -23.18
CA GLU A 170 12.27 2.94 -22.80
C GLU A 170 11.30 1.83 -23.23
N PRO A 171 11.75 0.56 -23.35
CA PRO A 171 10.90 -0.55 -23.72
C PRO A 171 9.64 -0.67 -22.86
N PHE A 172 8.51 -0.87 -23.54
CA PHE A 172 7.17 -1.09 -22.97
C PHE A 172 6.55 0.07 -22.19
N ARG A 173 7.14 1.28 -22.17
CA ARG A 173 6.44 2.43 -21.59
C ARG A 173 5.21 2.78 -22.42
N GLY A 174 4.08 2.99 -21.75
CA GLY A 174 2.75 3.09 -22.36
C GLY A 174 2.03 1.75 -22.59
N TRP A 175 2.65 0.60 -22.30
CA TRP A 175 2.03 -0.70 -22.50
C TRP A 175 1.33 -1.23 -21.25
N CYS A 176 0.37 -2.14 -21.46
CA CYS A 176 -0.02 -3.12 -20.46
C CYS A 176 0.73 -4.44 -20.73
N VAL A 177 1.39 -4.97 -19.70
CA VAL A 177 2.08 -6.27 -19.74
C VAL A 177 1.47 -7.21 -18.70
N LYS A 178 1.57 -8.51 -18.95
CA LYS A 178 1.22 -9.57 -18.00
C LYS A 178 2.48 -10.29 -17.54
N VAL A 179 2.75 -10.28 -16.25
CA VAL A 179 3.82 -11.05 -15.60
C VAL A 179 3.21 -12.33 -15.05
N THR A 180 3.62 -13.47 -15.59
CA THR A 180 3.11 -14.77 -15.15
C THR A 180 3.68 -15.17 -13.80
N ARG A 181 3.05 -16.18 -13.15
CA ARG A 181 3.50 -16.72 -11.85
C ARG A 181 4.97 -17.22 -11.82
N ASP A 182 5.50 -17.58 -12.99
CA ASP A 182 6.88 -18.06 -13.24
C ASP A 182 7.79 -16.97 -13.83
N GLY A 183 7.32 -15.72 -13.89
CA GLY A 183 8.15 -14.56 -14.24
C GLY A 183 8.25 -14.23 -15.72
N LYS A 184 7.43 -14.85 -16.58
CA LYS A 184 7.39 -14.50 -18.00
C LYS A 184 6.58 -13.21 -18.21
N THR A 185 7.19 -12.24 -18.87
CA THR A 185 6.53 -10.99 -19.27
C THR A 185 5.93 -11.14 -20.66
N ILE A 186 4.62 -10.93 -20.77
CA ILE A 186 3.86 -11.00 -22.01
C ILE A 186 3.29 -9.60 -22.29
N PRO A 187 3.80 -8.88 -23.31
CA PRO A 187 3.19 -7.63 -23.74
C PRO A 187 1.78 -7.88 -24.28
N VAL A 188 0.80 -7.08 -23.88
CA VAL A 188 -0.61 -7.30 -24.23
C VAL A 188 -1.14 -6.23 -25.18
N CYS A 189 -0.97 -4.96 -24.83
CA CYS A 189 -1.43 -3.82 -25.65
C CYS A 189 -0.66 -2.54 -25.31
N SER A 190 -0.76 -1.54 -26.20
CA SER A 190 -0.24 -0.17 -26.06
C SER A 190 -1.24 0.82 -26.64
#